data_AF-A0A152A5X2-F1
#
_entry.id   AF-A0A152A5X2-F1
#
_cell.length_a   1.000
_cell.length_b   1.000
_cell.length_c   1.000
_cell.angle_alpha   90.00
_cell.angle_beta   90.00
_cell.angle_gamma   90.00
#
_symmetry.space_group_name_H-M   'P 1'
#
loop_
_entity.id
_entity.type
_entity.pdbx_description
1 polymer ?
#
loop_
_entity_poly.entity_id
_entity_poly.type
_entity_poly.pdbx_seq_one_letter_code
_entity_poly.pdbx_strand_id
1 'polypeptide(L)'
;MADPLTLLKNSILSNQPVVIDGDDFVFGKQRFAKDTPTNFQSSSTGYFLRLHAVYLCHLHKDLSRGPYILAATKAGSMPVALIDKKELLAYLYGEIETSPRVTTQNN
;
A
#
# COMPACT_ATOMS: atom_id res chain seq x y z
N MET A 1 -17.66 5.40 -2.62
CA MET A 1 -16.90 4.15 -2.46
C MET A 1 -15.56 4.50 -1.84
N ALA A 2 -15.03 3.71 -0.91
CA ALA A 2 -13.69 3.95 -0.37
C ALA A 2 -12.63 3.61 -1.43
N ASP A 3 -11.52 4.35 -1.42
CA ASP A 3 -10.37 4.11 -2.29
C ASP A 3 -9.58 2.85 -1.84
N PRO A 4 -8.76 2.25 -2.71
CA PRO A 4 -8.06 1.01 -2.40
C PRO A 4 -7.08 1.10 -1.22
N LEU A 5 -6.49 2.28 -0.95
CA LEU A 5 -5.58 2.44 0.21
C LEU A 5 -6.37 2.44 1.51
N THR A 6 -7.50 3.15 1.55
CA THR A 6 -8.41 3.14 2.70
C THR A 6 -8.94 1.73 2.98
N LEU A 7 -9.31 0.98 1.95
CA LEU A 7 -9.76 -0.41 2.11
C LEU A 7 -8.66 -1.31 2.65
N LEU A 8 -7.43 -1.18 2.13
CA LEU A 8 -6.28 -1.92 2.63
C LEU A 8 -5.95 -1.58 4.08
N LYS A 9 -5.94 -0.28 4.44
CA LYS A 9 -5.77 0.20 5.83
C LYS A 9 -6.81 -0.44 6.75
N ASN A 10 -8.09 -0.43 6.35
CA ASN A 10 -9.16 -1.01 7.16
C ASN A 10 -8.99 -2.52 7.36
N SER A 11 -8.58 -3.26 6.32
CA SER A 11 -8.27 -4.69 6.44
C SER A 11 -7.13 -4.94 7.42
N ILE A 12 -6.04 -4.15 7.34
CA ILE A 12 -4.89 -4.26 8.25
C ILE A 12 -5.30 -3.97 9.71
N LEU A 13 -6.00 -2.86 9.94
CA LEU A 13 -6.46 -2.45 11.28
C LEU A 13 -7.44 -3.45 11.91
N SER A 14 -8.30 -4.05 11.09
CA SER A 14 -9.29 -5.03 11.55
C SER A 14 -8.74 -6.47 11.59
N ASN A 15 -7.45 -6.64 11.30
CA ASN A 15 -6.77 -7.93 11.14
C ASN A 15 -7.54 -8.90 10.23
N GLN A 16 -8.20 -8.35 9.21
CA GLN A 16 -8.92 -9.12 8.19
C GLN A 16 -7.94 -9.58 7.11
N PRO A 17 -7.96 -10.86 6.71
CA PRO A 17 -7.12 -11.35 5.63
C PRO A 17 -7.35 -10.55 4.34
N VAL A 18 -6.26 -10.06 3.74
CA VAL A 18 -6.30 -9.47 2.41
C VAL A 18 -6.37 -10.59 1.37
N VAL A 19 -7.44 -10.63 0.59
CA VAL A 19 -7.65 -11.65 -0.44
C VAL A 19 -7.07 -11.15 -1.77
N ILE A 20 -6.25 -11.98 -2.40
CA ILE A 20 -5.71 -11.76 -3.74
C ILE A 20 -6.20 -12.90 -4.63
N ASP A 21 -6.88 -12.57 -5.72
CA ASP A 21 -7.45 -13.51 -6.69
C ASP A 21 -6.93 -13.17 -8.09
N GLY A 22 -6.00 -13.98 -8.58
CA GLY A 22 -5.23 -13.68 -9.80
C GLY A 22 -4.41 -12.40 -9.64
N ASP A 23 -4.77 -11.38 -10.41
CA ASP A 23 -4.13 -10.06 -10.40
C ASP A 23 -4.93 -8.97 -9.68
N ASP A 24 -6.00 -9.35 -8.98
CA ASP A 24 -6.83 -8.42 -8.22
C ASP A 24 -6.68 -8.60 -6.70
N PHE A 25 -6.70 -7.48 -5.99
CA PHE A 25 -7.08 -7.40 -4.59
C PHE A 25 -8.60 -7.38 -4.47
N VAL A 26 -9.14 -8.20 -3.57
CA VAL A 26 -10.58 -8.34 -3.34
C VAL A 26 -10.96 -7.83 -1.96
N PHE A 27 -11.79 -6.78 -1.92
CA PHE A 27 -12.35 -6.18 -0.70
C PHE A 27 -13.87 -6.26 -0.74
N GLY A 28 -14.44 -7.36 -0.24
CA GLY A 28 -15.87 -7.63 -0.32
C GLY A 28 -16.36 -7.70 -1.78
N LYS A 29 -17.16 -6.72 -2.20
CA LYS A 29 -17.67 -6.63 -3.59
C LYS A 29 -16.76 -5.83 -4.53
N GLN A 30 -15.71 -5.20 -4.01
CA GLN A 30 -14.81 -4.34 -4.78
C GLN A 30 -13.54 -5.13 -5.16
N ARG A 31 -13.07 -4.93 -6.39
CA ARG A 31 -11.84 -5.52 -6.91
C ARG A 31 -10.95 -4.43 -7.47
N PHE A 32 -9.65 -4.54 -7.25
CA PHE A 32 -8.65 -3.60 -7.77
C PHE A 32 -7.47 -4.40 -8.29
N ALA A 33 -7.06 -4.13 -9.53
CA ALA A 33 -5.85 -4.70 -10.09
C ALA A 33 -4.64 -4.34 -9.20
N LYS A 34 -3.64 -5.23 -9.11
CA LYS A 34 -2.40 -5.02 -8.33
C LYS A 34 -1.69 -3.71 -8.66
N ASP A 35 -1.75 -3.30 -9.92
CA ASP A 35 -1.17 -2.06 -10.41
C ASP A 35 -2.08 -0.84 -10.18
N THR A 36 -3.23 -0.96 -9.51
CA THR A 36 -4.06 0.22 -9.23
C THR A 36 -3.24 1.25 -8.42
N PRO A 37 -3.12 2.50 -8.90
CA PRO A 37 -2.48 3.55 -8.13
C PRO A 37 -3.34 3.87 -6.90
N THR A 38 -2.69 3.98 -5.74
CA THR A 38 -3.31 4.49 -4.52
C THR A 38 -3.37 6.03 -4.55
N ASN A 39 -3.93 6.63 -3.52
CA ASN A 39 -3.86 8.06 -3.29
C ASN A 39 -2.61 8.49 -2.48
N PHE A 40 -1.66 7.58 -2.18
CA PHE A 40 -0.41 7.92 -1.50
C PHE A 40 0.69 8.29 -2.52
N GLN A 41 1.12 9.55 -2.52
CA GLN A 41 2.16 10.05 -3.40
C GLN A 41 3.57 9.80 -2.82
N SER A 42 4.44 9.16 -3.58
CA SER A 42 5.85 8.97 -3.19
C SER A 42 6.59 10.30 -3.17
N SER A 43 7.31 10.58 -2.08
CA SER A 43 8.21 11.73 -2.01
C SER A 43 9.43 11.59 -2.93
N SER A 44 9.76 10.37 -3.34
CA SER A 44 10.96 10.11 -4.15
C SER A 44 10.72 10.29 -5.65
N THR A 45 9.54 9.94 -6.14
CA THR A 45 9.23 9.95 -7.57
C THR A 45 8.12 10.93 -7.96
N GLY A 46 7.33 11.41 -7.00
CA GLY A 46 6.12 12.20 -7.26
C GLY A 46 4.95 11.39 -7.80
N TYR A 47 5.13 10.09 -8.09
CA TYR A 47 4.05 9.21 -8.53
C TYR A 47 3.32 8.56 -7.36
N PHE A 48 2.06 8.17 -7.60
CA PHE A 48 1.28 7.41 -6.64
C PHE A 48 1.79 5.96 -6.52
N LEU A 49 1.88 5.49 -5.27
CA LEU A 49 2.28 4.11 -4.99
C LEU A 49 1.21 3.15 -5.49
N ARG A 50 1.64 2.04 -6.10
CA ARG A 50 0.74 0.97 -6.55
C ARG A 50 0.24 0.18 -5.36
N LEU A 51 -1.00 -0.28 -5.40
CA LEU A 51 -1.63 -1.03 -4.31
C LEU A 51 -0.79 -2.25 -3.88
N HIS A 52 -0.25 -2.98 -4.86
CA HIS A 52 0.62 -4.12 -4.58
C HIS A 52 1.92 -3.74 -3.85
N ALA A 53 2.53 -2.60 -4.21
CA ALA A 53 3.74 -2.11 -3.55
C ALA A 53 3.49 -1.77 -2.07
N VAL A 54 2.33 -1.15 -1.79
CA VAL A 54 1.89 -0.82 -0.43
C VAL A 54 1.66 -2.09 0.38
N TYR A 55 0.94 -3.06 -0.18
CA TYR A 55 0.68 -4.34 0.49
C TYR A 55 1.98 -5.11 0.80
N LEU A 56 2.91 -5.19 -0.15
CA LEU A 56 4.21 -5.84 0.08
C LEU A 56 5.06 -5.10 1.12
N CYS A 57 4.95 -3.76 1.20
CA CYS A 57 5.60 -2.97 2.24
C CYS A 57 5.09 -3.34 3.64
N HIS A 58 3.77 -3.54 3.76
CA HIS A 58 3.13 -4.05 4.97
C HIS A 58 3.57 -5.49 5.29
N LEU A 59 3.45 -6.41 4.31
CA LEU A 59 3.77 -7.83 4.49
C LEU A 59 5.22 -8.07 4.93
N HIS A 60 6.14 -7.21 4.47
CA HIS A 60 7.58 -7.29 4.74
C HIS A 60 8.09 -6.14 5.61
N LYS A 61 7.24 -5.56 6.45
CA LYS A 61 7.59 -4.38 7.27
C LYS A 61 8.82 -4.61 8.15
N ASP A 62 9.00 -5.83 8.64
CA ASP A 62 10.07 -6.24 9.57
C ASP A 62 11.37 -6.65 8.86
N LEU A 63 11.36 -6.75 7.52
CA LEU A 63 12.57 -7.01 6.75
C LEU A 63 13.48 -5.77 6.68
N SER A 64 14.79 -6.02 6.72
CA SER A 64 15.78 -5.01 6.36
C SER A 64 15.66 -4.63 4.86
N ARG A 65 16.23 -3.47 4.50
CA ARG A 65 16.00 -2.83 3.19
C ARG A 65 16.33 -3.74 1.99
N GLY A 66 17.49 -4.42 2.02
CA GLY A 66 17.93 -5.29 0.93
C GLY A 66 16.97 -6.47 0.68
N PRO A 67 16.70 -7.31 1.69
CA PRO A 67 15.71 -8.39 1.58
C PRO A 67 14.32 -7.92 1.16
N TYR A 68 13.84 -6.77 1.64
CA TYR A 68 12.58 -6.19 1.21
C TYR A 68 12.56 -5.84 -0.28
N ILE A 69 13.61 -5.19 -0.79
CA ILE A 69 13.73 -4.86 -2.23
C ILE A 69 13.67 -6.16 -3.04
N LEU A 70 14.43 -7.18 -2.64
CA LEU A 70 14.45 -8.46 -3.35
C LEU A 70 13.07 -9.13 -3.35
N ALA A 71 12.36 -9.13 -2.22
CA ALA A 71 11.02 -9.69 -2.11
C ALA A 71 10.02 -8.95 -3.01
N ALA A 72 10.04 -7.61 -3.00
CA ALA A 72 9.16 -6.80 -3.84
C ALA A 72 9.41 -7.01 -5.34
N THR A 73 10.68 -7.02 -5.76
CA THR A 73 11.05 -7.27 -7.16
C THR A 73 10.65 -8.68 -7.62
N LYS A 74 10.86 -9.70 -6.77
CA LYS A 74 10.40 -11.08 -7.06
C LYS A 74 8.89 -11.19 -7.21
N ALA A 75 8.14 -10.37 -6.47
CA ALA A 75 6.69 -10.26 -6.59
C ALA A 75 6.24 -9.36 -7.76
N GLY A 76 7.15 -8.89 -8.62
CA GLY A 76 6.82 -8.07 -9.78
C GLY A 76 6.35 -6.65 -9.42
N SER A 77 6.74 -6.13 -8.25
CA SER A 77 6.38 -4.78 -7.80
C SER A 77 7.61 -3.90 -7.61
N MET A 78 7.45 -2.60 -7.85
CA MET A 78 8.46 -1.63 -7.43
C MET A 78 8.43 -1.49 -5.89
N PRO A 79 9.59 -1.52 -5.22
CA PRO A 79 9.67 -1.34 -3.77
C PRO A 79 9.37 0.10 -3.37
N VAL A 80 8.71 0.27 -2.22
CA VAL A 80 8.48 1.60 -1.62
C VAL A 80 9.81 2.21 -1.21
N ALA A 81 9.99 3.50 -1.49
CA ALA A 81 11.21 4.22 -1.14
C ALA A 81 11.39 4.27 0.40
N LEU A 82 12.65 4.30 0.86
CA LEU A 82 12.93 4.23 2.31
C LEU A 82 12.35 5.43 3.04
N ILE A 83 12.40 6.60 2.39
CA ILE A 83 11.86 7.86 2.90
C ILE A 83 10.33 7.80 3.09
N ASP A 84 9.63 7.07 2.23
CA ASP A 84 8.16 6.95 2.29
C ASP A 84 7.71 5.84 3.27
N LYS A 85 8.54 4.81 3.50
CA LYS A 85 8.17 3.60 4.26
C LYS A 85 7.64 3.93 5.66
N LYS A 86 8.32 4.83 6.39
CA LYS A 86 7.94 5.13 7.79
C LYS A 86 6.56 5.76 7.87
N GLU A 87 6.30 6.78 7.05
CA GLU A 87 5.02 7.50 7.05
C GLU A 87 3.88 6.61 6.52
N LEU A 88 4.14 5.85 5.45
CA LEU A 88 3.17 4.91 4.89
C LEU A 88 2.72 3.89 5.94
N LEU A 89 3.67 3.26 6.65
CA LEU A 89 3.33 2.27 7.67
C LEU A 89 2.58 2.91 8.85
N ALA A 90 3.03 4.07 9.34
CA ALA A 90 2.33 4.79 10.41
C ALA A 90 0.87 5.09 10.02
N TYR A 91 0.62 5.47 8.76
CA TYR A 91 -0.73 5.70 8.25
C TYR A 91 -1.56 4.41 8.18
N LEU A 92 -1.00 3.32 7.65
CA LEU A 92 -1.68 2.02 7.53
C LEU A 92 -2.03 1.42 8.90
N TYR A 93 -1.17 1.62 9.90
CA TYR A 93 -1.38 1.12 11.27
C TYR A 93 -2.17 2.07 12.17
N GLY A 94 -2.62 3.22 11.64
CA GLY A 94 -3.41 4.18 12.41
C GLY A 94 -2.62 4.91 13.50
N GLU A 95 -1.29 4.84 13.46
CA GLU A 95 -0.41 5.67 14.31
C GLU A 95 -0.55 7.15 13.95
N ILE A 96 -0.82 7.43 12.67
CA ILE A 96 -1.28 8.73 12.19
C ILE A 96 -2.61 8.56 11.44
N GLU A 97 -3.54 9.47 11.70
CA GLU A 97 -4.86 9.45 11.05
C GLU A 97 -4.76 9.88 9.58
N THR A 98 -3.98 10.93 9.33
CA THR A 98 -3.78 11.55 8.02
C THR A 98 -2.30 11.64 7.67
N SER A 99 -1.99 11.61 6.37
CA SER A 99 -0.67 11.90 5.84
C SER A 99 -0.78 12.98 4.76
N PRO A 100 0.12 13.98 4.72
CA PRO A 100 0.16 14.97 3.64
C PRO A 100 0.44 14.35 2.26
N ARG A 101 0.87 13.08 2.22
CA ARG A 101 1.07 12.32 0.99
C ARG A 101 -0.19 11.64 0.49
N VAL A 102 -1.22 11.52 1.33
CA VAL A 102 -2.53 10.97 0.94
C VAL A 102 -3.37 12.10 0.39
N THR A 103 -3.51 12.16 -0.93
CA THR A 103 -4.33 13.19 -1.58
C THR A 103 -5.78 12.73 -1.66
N THR A 104 -6.72 13.47 -1.06
CA THR A 104 -8.14 13.27 -1.31
C THR A 104 -8.39 13.50 -2.80
N GLN A 105 -8.77 12.45 -3.55
CA GLN A 105 -9.32 12.67 -4.89
C GLN A 105 -10.66 13.37 -4.70
N ASN A 106 -10.67 14.70 -4.85
CA ASN A 106 -11.89 15.45 -5.00
C ASN A 106 -12.53 14.98 -6.31
N ASN A 107 -13.62 14.21 -6.18
CA ASN A 107 -14.55 13.97 -7.28
C ASN A 107 -15.19 15.28 -7.74
#